data_AF-A0A660PL13-F1
#
_entry.id   AF-A0A660PL13-F1
#
_cell.length_a   1.000
_cell.length_b   1.000
_cell.length_c   1.000
_cell.angle_alpha   90.00
_cell.angle_beta   90.00
_cell.angle_gamma   90.00
#
_symmetry.space_group_name_H-M   'P 1'
#
loop_
_entity.id
_entity.type
_entity.pdbx_description
1 polymer ?
#
loop_
_entity_poly.entity_id
_entity_poly.type
_entity_poly.pdbx_seq_one_letter_code
_entity_poly.pdbx_strand_id
1 'polypeptide(L)'
;MRSLLFIFMGLLFSASFVLADDFVFGAPDVPDINVTQEEYQGRLDKLIENSNSSDFLFELAYLALQFEDIKKAEDYFKLSLKRNTFSVPSYKPNINYWFGKIYEKKGDLFKAQEFYVKHGDAYNIRLIMAKIYRADEMYDLAEKEYLRALDSTLYEQCNYKLFLPIIEMYMEMEDFKKAKKYTKKYLKELKYFEKEYSCDIPKTEFQKEIKEAEELLDEIKKKK
;
A
#
# COMPACT_ATOMS: atom_id res chain seq x y z
N MET A 1 26.82 12.53 23.03
CA MET A 1 27.16 11.47 22.06
C MET A 1 25.92 10.62 21.77
N ARG A 2 24.95 11.15 21.00
CA ARG A 2 23.65 10.49 20.72
C ARG A 2 23.24 10.54 19.23
N SER A 3 24.18 10.83 18.33
CA SER A 3 23.84 11.20 16.94
C SER A 3 24.40 10.23 15.89
N LEU A 4 24.86 9.04 16.28
CA LEU A 4 25.45 8.06 15.35
C LEU A 4 24.74 6.69 15.31
N LEU A 5 23.75 6.44 16.18
CA LEU A 5 23.02 5.17 16.17
C LEU A 5 21.85 5.13 15.16
N PHE A 6 21.41 6.28 14.63
CA PHE A 6 20.27 6.35 13.70
C PHE A 6 20.61 5.98 12.25
N ILE A 7 21.89 5.87 11.89
CA ILE A 7 22.30 5.57 10.51
C ILE A 7 22.42 4.06 10.25
N PHE A 8 22.57 3.23 11.28
CA PHE A 8 22.81 1.79 11.08
C PHE A 8 21.54 0.92 10.98
N MET A 9 20.37 1.38 11.44
CA MET A 9 19.08 0.68 11.16
C MET A 9 18.48 1.08 9.81
N GLY A 10 18.85 2.23 9.26
CA GLY A 10 18.43 2.65 7.90
C GLY A 10 19.19 1.95 6.76
N LEU A 11 20.30 1.28 7.05
CA LEU A 11 21.18 0.65 6.04
C LEU A 11 20.99 -0.86 5.88
N LEU A 12 20.19 -1.52 6.73
CA LEU A 12 19.79 -2.92 6.50
C LEU A 12 18.46 -3.05 5.73
N PHE A 13 17.79 -1.93 5.46
CA PHE A 13 16.61 -1.84 4.58
C PHE A 13 16.92 -1.18 3.22
N SER A 14 18.19 -1.09 2.83
CA SER A 14 18.60 -0.74 1.46
C SER A 14 18.86 -1.99 0.60
N ALA A 15 18.06 -3.03 0.79
CA ALA A 15 17.86 -4.04 -0.23
C ALA A 15 16.67 -3.56 -1.06
N SER A 16 16.96 -3.02 -2.25
CA SER A 16 16.04 -2.76 -3.35
C SER A 16 14.58 -3.08 -3.04
N PHE A 17 13.89 -2.14 -2.39
CA PHE A 17 12.44 -2.17 -2.31
C PHE A 17 11.94 -1.80 -3.71
N VAL A 18 11.92 -2.79 -4.60
CA VAL A 18 10.91 -2.80 -5.64
C VAL A 18 9.63 -3.08 -4.86
N LEU A 19 8.84 -2.04 -4.60
CA LEU A 19 7.45 -2.19 -4.21
C LEU A 19 6.71 -2.87 -5.38
N ALA A 20 6.91 -4.18 -5.52
CA ALA A 20 5.93 -5.05 -6.15
C ALA A 20 4.84 -5.26 -5.09
N ASP A 21 4.10 -4.21 -4.75
CA ASP A 21 3.01 -4.28 -3.78
C ASP A 21 2.21 -2.98 -3.73
N ASP A 22 1.42 -2.75 -4.76
CA ASP A 22 0.15 -2.01 -4.65
C ASP A 22 -0.83 -2.71 -5.62
N PHE A 23 -1.03 -4.03 -5.44
CA PHE A 23 -2.11 -4.74 -6.10
C PHE A 23 -3.41 -4.35 -5.42
N VAL A 24 -4.19 -3.49 -6.09
CA VAL A 24 -5.45 -2.95 -5.57
C VAL A 24 -6.55 -4.00 -5.71
N PHE A 25 -6.63 -4.94 -4.76
CA PHE A 25 -7.80 -5.80 -4.63
C PHE A 25 -8.89 -5.07 -3.86
N GLY A 26 -9.89 -4.56 -4.57
CA GLY A 26 -10.99 -3.76 -4.03
C GLY A 26 -11.44 -2.62 -4.96
N ALA A 27 -10.68 -2.33 -6.01
CA ALA A 27 -11.17 -1.57 -7.15
C ALA A 27 -11.91 -2.51 -8.12
N PRO A 28 -13.10 -2.16 -8.61
CA PRO A 28 -13.73 -2.93 -9.69
C PRO A 28 -12.80 -2.89 -10.92
N ASP A 29 -12.51 -4.06 -11.46
CA ASP A 29 -11.83 -4.33 -12.73
C ASP A 29 -10.67 -3.38 -13.10
N VAL A 30 -9.58 -3.40 -12.32
CA VAL A 30 -8.29 -2.87 -12.79
C VAL A 30 -7.65 -3.95 -13.65
N PRO A 31 -7.29 -3.69 -14.92
CA PRO A 31 -6.58 -4.67 -15.73
C PRO A 31 -5.28 -5.06 -15.02
N ASP A 32 -5.06 -6.36 -14.91
CA ASP A 32 -3.85 -6.94 -14.35
C ASP A 32 -2.69 -6.61 -15.29
N ILE A 33 -1.82 -5.67 -14.90
CA ILE A 33 -0.73 -5.21 -15.77
C ILE A 33 0.62 -5.44 -15.11
N ASN A 34 1.12 -6.66 -15.29
CA ASN A 34 2.51 -7.00 -15.11
C ASN A 34 3.30 -6.43 -16.32
N VAL A 35 3.59 -5.12 -16.31
CA VAL A 35 4.25 -4.39 -17.42
C VAL A 35 5.74 -4.30 -17.17
N THR A 36 6.55 -4.77 -18.11
CA THR A 36 8.00 -4.58 -18.08
C THR A 36 8.38 -3.12 -18.35
N GLN A 37 9.56 -2.67 -17.90
CA GLN A 37 10.02 -1.29 -18.11
C GLN A 37 10.17 -0.93 -19.61
N GLU A 38 10.40 -1.91 -20.48
CA GLU A 38 10.44 -1.74 -21.93
C GLU A 38 9.03 -1.59 -22.53
N GLU A 39 8.05 -2.37 -22.04
CA GLU A 39 6.64 -2.17 -22.40
C GLU A 39 6.12 -0.83 -21.89
N TYR A 40 6.60 -0.34 -20.74
CA TYR A 40 6.31 1.01 -20.24
C TYR A 40 6.78 2.08 -21.24
N GLN A 41 8.02 2.00 -21.72
CA GLN A 41 8.54 2.99 -22.67
C GLN A 41 7.83 2.90 -24.03
N GLY A 42 7.59 1.70 -24.55
CA GLY A 42 6.88 1.49 -25.82
C GLY A 42 5.39 1.86 -25.75
N ARG A 43 4.75 1.70 -24.58
CA ARG A 43 3.43 2.25 -24.31
C ARG A 43 3.54 3.77 -24.27
N LEU A 44 4.39 4.37 -23.44
CA LEU A 44 4.58 5.83 -23.33
C LEU A 44 4.71 6.53 -24.69
N ASP A 45 5.50 5.96 -25.60
CA ASP A 45 5.71 6.51 -26.95
C ASP A 45 4.45 6.43 -27.85
N LYS A 46 3.74 5.30 -27.86
CA LYS A 46 2.41 5.18 -28.50
C LYS A 46 1.34 6.01 -27.78
N LEU A 47 1.56 6.32 -26.50
CA LEU A 47 0.59 6.95 -25.63
C LEU A 47 0.61 8.50 -25.78
N ILE A 48 1.74 9.10 -26.17
CA ILE A 48 1.81 10.55 -26.45
C ILE A 48 0.92 10.92 -27.67
N GLU A 49 0.75 10.02 -28.63
CA GLU A 49 -0.05 10.24 -29.85
C GLU A 49 -1.57 10.24 -29.63
N ASN A 50 -2.07 9.58 -28.58
CA ASN A 50 -3.51 9.44 -28.26
C ASN A 50 -3.94 10.23 -27.01
N SER A 51 -3.17 11.26 -26.66
CA SER A 51 -3.23 11.93 -25.36
C SER A 51 -4.59 12.50 -24.94
N ASN A 52 -5.61 12.59 -25.81
CA ASN A 52 -6.90 13.24 -25.55
C ASN A 52 -7.94 12.43 -24.74
N SER A 53 -7.75 11.13 -24.51
CA SER A 53 -8.71 10.31 -23.75
C SER A 53 -8.55 10.44 -22.22
N SER A 54 -9.65 10.61 -21.50
CA SER A 54 -9.66 10.63 -20.02
C SER A 54 -9.20 9.30 -19.43
N ASP A 55 -9.61 8.19 -20.04
CA ASP A 55 -9.36 6.82 -19.56
C ASP A 55 -7.88 6.48 -19.62
N PHE A 56 -7.28 6.93 -20.69
CA PHE A 56 -5.89 6.73 -20.97
C PHE A 56 -4.97 7.54 -20.05
N LEU A 57 -5.36 8.79 -19.76
CA LEU A 57 -4.67 9.60 -18.76
C LEU A 57 -4.76 8.97 -17.38
N PHE A 58 -5.84 8.25 -17.08
CA PHE A 58 -5.97 7.51 -15.83
C PHE A 58 -5.02 6.31 -15.80
N GLU A 59 -4.90 5.54 -16.88
CA GLU A 59 -3.92 4.44 -16.98
C GLU A 59 -2.48 4.93 -16.86
N LEU A 60 -2.13 6.03 -17.53
CA LEU A 60 -0.81 6.67 -17.39
C LEU A 60 -0.55 7.11 -15.94
N ALA A 61 -1.56 7.64 -15.27
CA ALA A 61 -1.45 8.04 -13.88
C ALA A 61 -1.20 6.85 -12.95
N TYR A 62 -1.93 5.76 -13.17
CA TYR A 62 -1.77 4.52 -12.40
C TYR A 62 -0.37 3.91 -12.62
N LEU A 63 0.10 3.84 -13.86
CA LEU A 63 1.46 3.36 -14.17
C LEU A 63 2.52 4.26 -13.52
N ALA A 64 2.38 5.58 -13.62
CA ALA A 64 3.29 6.51 -12.97
C ALA A 64 3.33 6.31 -11.44
N LEU A 65 2.19 5.96 -10.83
CA LEU A 65 2.12 5.65 -9.40
C LEU A 65 2.86 4.34 -9.05
N GLN A 66 2.74 3.30 -9.88
CA GLN A 66 3.47 2.03 -9.71
C GLN A 66 5.00 2.23 -9.81
N PHE A 67 5.45 3.13 -10.69
CA PHE A 67 6.87 3.48 -10.83
C PHE A 67 7.33 4.60 -9.89
N GLU A 68 6.53 4.94 -8.87
CA GLU A 68 6.83 5.98 -7.88
C GLU A 68 7.09 7.39 -8.45
N ASP A 69 6.69 7.68 -9.68
CA ASP A 69 6.69 9.03 -10.24
C ASP A 69 5.42 9.77 -9.77
N ILE A 70 5.41 10.11 -8.48
CA ILE A 70 4.26 10.67 -7.76
C ILE A 70 3.78 11.98 -8.42
N LYS A 71 4.70 12.77 -8.97
CA LYS A 71 4.37 14.03 -9.63
C LYS A 71 3.61 13.78 -10.93
N LYS A 72 4.12 12.90 -11.81
CA LYS A 72 3.42 12.57 -13.05
C LYS A 72 2.08 11.89 -12.78
N ALA A 73 2.03 10.99 -11.80
CA ALA A 73 0.78 10.35 -11.40
C ALA A 73 -0.29 11.39 -11.06
N GLU A 74 0.06 12.38 -10.23
CA GLU A 74 -0.87 13.45 -9.87
C GLU A 74 -1.27 14.33 -11.07
N ASP A 75 -0.32 14.72 -11.91
CA ASP A 75 -0.60 15.55 -13.09
C ASP A 75 -1.52 14.83 -14.07
N TYR A 76 -1.31 13.53 -14.31
CA TYR A 76 -2.15 12.72 -15.17
C TYR A 76 -3.54 12.46 -14.60
N PHE A 77 -3.70 12.17 -13.30
CA PHE A 77 -5.04 12.07 -12.68
C PHE A 77 -5.79 13.40 -12.74
N LYS A 78 -5.13 14.54 -12.48
CA LYS A 78 -5.75 15.86 -12.63
C LYS A 78 -6.20 16.13 -14.07
N LEU A 79 -5.36 15.78 -15.04
CA LEU A 79 -5.68 15.98 -16.45
C LEU A 79 -6.82 15.05 -16.91
N SER A 80 -6.83 13.80 -16.44
CA SER A 80 -7.92 12.84 -16.63
C SER A 80 -9.24 13.42 -16.11
N LEU A 81 -9.26 13.87 -14.84
CA LEU A 81 -10.44 14.47 -14.22
C LEU A 81 -10.97 15.69 -14.99
N LYS A 82 -10.06 16.57 -15.44
CA LYS A 82 -10.41 17.78 -16.19
C LYS A 82 -11.04 17.47 -17.55
N ARG A 83 -10.68 16.35 -18.16
CA ARG A 83 -11.14 15.95 -19.51
C ARG A 83 -12.37 15.07 -19.49
N ASN A 84 -12.73 14.53 -18.34
CA ASN A 84 -13.94 13.75 -18.19
C ASN A 84 -15.18 14.67 -18.32
N THR A 85 -15.74 14.75 -19.52
CA THR A 85 -16.90 15.58 -19.82
C THR A 85 -18.23 14.89 -19.55
N PHE A 86 -18.29 13.56 -19.40
CA PHE A 86 -19.53 12.83 -19.08
C PHE A 86 -19.24 11.53 -18.34
N SER A 87 -19.92 11.38 -17.19
CA SER A 87 -20.08 10.16 -16.38
C SER A 87 -18.85 9.24 -16.31
N VAL A 88 -18.10 9.31 -15.21
CA VAL A 88 -17.18 8.23 -14.82
C VAL A 88 -17.96 6.91 -14.94
N PRO A 89 -17.58 5.99 -15.84
CA PRO A 89 -18.25 4.70 -15.89
C PRO A 89 -18.11 4.02 -14.54
N SER A 90 -19.17 3.35 -14.06
CA SER A 90 -19.22 2.76 -12.71
C SER A 90 -18.15 1.70 -12.44
N TYR A 91 -17.47 1.21 -13.49
CA TYR A 91 -16.36 0.27 -13.39
C TYR A 91 -15.00 0.92 -13.14
N LYS A 92 -14.86 2.25 -13.25
CA LYS A 92 -13.56 2.90 -12.97
C LYS A 92 -13.41 3.15 -11.48
N PRO A 93 -12.27 2.77 -10.86
CA PRO A 93 -12.02 3.08 -9.46
C PRO A 93 -12.13 4.58 -9.22
N ASN A 94 -12.80 4.95 -8.13
CA ASN A 94 -13.09 6.33 -7.80
C ASN A 94 -11.78 7.12 -7.73
N ILE A 95 -11.62 8.16 -8.56
CA ILE A 95 -10.38 8.93 -8.63
C ILE A 95 -9.96 9.53 -7.28
N ASN A 96 -10.89 9.74 -6.36
CA ASN A 96 -10.57 10.19 -5.00
C ASN A 96 -9.73 9.15 -4.25
N TYR A 97 -9.94 7.84 -4.45
CA TYR A 97 -9.08 6.80 -3.91
C TYR A 97 -7.61 7.03 -4.28
N TRP A 98 -7.35 7.28 -5.57
CA TRP A 98 -6.00 7.46 -6.10
C TRP A 98 -5.35 8.76 -5.64
N PHE A 99 -6.12 9.85 -5.53
CA PHE A 99 -5.62 11.05 -4.88
C PHE A 99 -5.27 10.80 -3.42
N GLY A 100 -6.09 10.03 -2.69
CA GLY A 100 -5.77 9.58 -1.34
C GLY A 100 -4.40 8.90 -1.28
N LYS A 101 -4.15 7.92 -2.16
CA LYS A 101 -2.86 7.21 -2.27
C LYS A 101 -1.69 8.13 -2.60
N ILE A 102 -1.88 9.09 -3.50
CA ILE A 102 -0.85 10.08 -3.84
C ILE A 102 -0.47 10.93 -2.63
N TYR A 103 -1.46 11.44 -1.88
CA TYR A 103 -1.17 12.26 -0.71
C TYR A 103 -0.56 11.43 0.43
N GLU A 104 -0.94 10.16 0.54
CA GLU A 104 -0.32 9.21 1.46
C GLU A 104 1.19 9.02 1.13
N LYS A 105 1.54 8.78 -0.16
CA LYS A 105 2.94 8.66 -0.60
C LYS A 105 3.73 9.98 -0.48
N LYS A 106 3.06 11.13 -0.46
CA LYS A 106 3.68 12.44 -0.17
C LYS A 106 3.86 12.73 1.32
N GLY A 107 3.31 11.90 2.20
CA GLY A 107 3.31 12.13 3.65
C GLY A 107 2.25 13.12 4.13
N ASP A 108 1.33 13.59 3.27
CA ASP A 108 0.23 14.47 3.65
C ASP A 108 -0.99 13.63 4.05
N LEU A 109 -0.94 13.06 5.26
CA LEU A 109 -1.93 12.09 5.72
C LEU A 109 -3.32 12.72 5.92
N PHE A 110 -3.40 13.99 6.32
CA PHE A 110 -4.68 14.69 6.47
C PHE A 110 -5.36 14.92 5.12
N LYS A 111 -4.59 15.30 4.10
CA LYS A 111 -5.15 15.44 2.77
C LYS A 111 -5.54 14.10 2.16
N ALA A 112 -4.75 13.05 2.41
CA ALA A 112 -5.13 11.69 2.05
C ALA A 112 -6.47 11.29 2.69
N GLN A 113 -6.66 11.60 3.98
CA GLN A 113 -7.90 11.36 4.70
C GLN A 113 -9.10 12.06 4.05
N GLU A 114 -8.98 13.34 3.68
CA GLU A 114 -10.06 14.07 2.99
C GLU A 114 -10.54 13.33 1.73
N PHE A 115 -9.59 12.78 0.97
CA PHE A 115 -9.89 12.02 -0.25
C PHE A 115 -10.51 10.65 0.03
N TYR A 116 -10.04 9.92 1.03
CA TYR A 116 -10.65 8.66 1.44
C TYR A 116 -12.06 8.84 2.01
N VAL A 117 -12.31 9.91 2.76
CA VAL A 117 -13.66 10.28 3.24
C VAL A 117 -14.59 10.60 2.07
N LYS A 118 -14.14 11.37 1.07
CA LYS A 118 -14.91 11.64 -0.15
C LYS A 118 -15.20 10.38 -0.96
N HIS A 119 -14.27 9.42 -0.95
CA HIS A 119 -14.46 8.14 -1.61
C HIS A 119 -15.50 7.26 -0.88
N GLY A 120 -15.59 7.35 0.45
CA GLY A 120 -16.47 6.51 1.27
C GLY A 120 -15.89 5.13 1.58
N ASP A 121 -14.58 4.92 1.37
CA ASP A 121 -13.91 3.65 1.65
C ASP A 121 -13.57 3.55 3.14
N ALA A 122 -14.43 2.84 3.88
CA ALA A 122 -14.25 2.64 5.31
C ALA A 122 -12.89 2.02 5.66
N TYR A 123 -12.37 1.10 4.85
CA TYR A 123 -11.07 0.46 5.10
C TYR A 123 -9.92 1.47 5.01
N ASN A 124 -9.84 2.24 3.92
CA ASN A 124 -8.77 3.23 3.76
C ASN A 124 -8.90 4.41 4.74
N ILE A 125 -10.14 4.76 5.13
CA ILE A 125 -10.38 5.73 6.21
C ILE A 125 -9.80 5.21 7.54
N ARG A 126 -10.00 3.93 7.88
CA ARG A 126 -9.42 3.34 9.11
C ARG A 126 -7.89 3.32 9.04
N LEU A 127 -7.34 2.91 7.89
CA LEU A 127 -5.89 2.82 7.70
C LEU A 127 -5.21 4.19 7.83
N ILE A 128 -5.75 5.23 7.18
CA ILE A 128 -5.15 6.57 7.26
C ILE A 128 -5.24 7.14 8.68
N MET A 129 -6.34 6.89 9.39
CA MET A 129 -6.49 7.30 10.79
C MET A 129 -5.46 6.60 11.68
N ALA A 130 -5.22 5.31 11.46
CA ALA A 130 -4.18 4.58 12.20
C ALA A 130 -2.79 5.18 11.98
N LYS A 131 -2.46 5.55 10.74
CA LYS A 131 -1.20 6.22 10.39
C LYS A 131 -1.08 7.61 11.03
N ILE A 132 -2.15 8.41 11.03
CA ILE A 132 -2.18 9.72 11.70
C ILE A 132 -1.94 9.54 13.21
N TYR A 133 -2.67 8.62 13.86
CA TYR A 133 -2.46 8.35 15.28
C TYR A 133 -1.07 7.82 15.60
N ARG A 134 -0.48 6.98 14.75
CA ARG A 134 0.91 6.51 14.91
C ARG A 134 1.91 7.66 14.79
N ALA A 135 1.71 8.57 13.83
CA ALA A 135 2.57 9.75 13.65
C ALA A 135 2.50 10.72 14.84
N ASP A 136 1.34 10.80 15.51
CA ASP A 136 1.13 11.57 16.74
C ASP A 136 1.46 10.77 18.03
N GLU A 137 2.12 9.61 17.91
CA GLU A 137 2.51 8.71 19.01
C GLU A 137 1.32 8.23 19.88
N MET A 138 0.08 8.32 19.37
CA MET A 138 -1.14 7.84 20.00
C MET A 138 -1.34 6.34 19.71
N TYR A 139 -0.39 5.51 20.14
CA TYR A 139 -0.29 4.09 19.74
C TYR A 139 -1.51 3.23 20.07
N ASP A 140 -2.21 3.50 21.19
CA ASP A 140 -3.43 2.76 21.55
C ASP A 140 -4.58 3.03 20.55
N LEU A 141 -4.68 4.27 20.05
CA LEU A 141 -5.66 4.62 19.02
C LEU A 141 -5.23 4.08 17.65
N ALA A 142 -3.94 4.14 17.35
CA ALA A 142 -3.40 3.56 16.12
C ALA A 142 -3.67 2.05 16.04
N GLU A 143 -3.37 1.28 17.10
CA GLU A 143 -3.69 -0.15 17.17
C GLU A 143 -5.18 -0.39 16.93
N LYS A 144 -6.05 0.38 17.59
CA LYS A 144 -7.49 0.22 17.47
C LYS A 144 -7.98 0.42 16.03
N GLU A 145 -7.46 1.41 15.33
CA GLU A 145 -7.85 1.65 13.93
C GLU A 145 -7.25 0.62 12.96
N TYR A 146 -6.00 0.18 13.16
CA TYR A 146 -5.43 -0.93 12.39
C TYR A 146 -6.24 -2.22 12.55
N LEU A 147 -6.63 -2.56 13.78
CA LEU A 147 -7.46 -3.75 14.05
C LEU A 147 -8.86 -3.64 13.44
N ARG A 148 -9.45 -2.44 13.40
CA ARG A 148 -10.73 -2.20 12.71
C ARG A 148 -10.62 -2.34 11.20
N ALA A 149 -9.48 -1.94 10.62
CA ALA A 149 -9.22 -2.14 9.19
C ALA A 149 -9.04 -3.63 8.86
N LEU A 150 -8.36 -4.40 9.73
CA LEU A 150 -8.23 -5.86 9.62
C LEU A 150 -9.59 -6.59 9.66
N ASP A 151 -10.54 -6.10 10.46
CA ASP A 151 -11.88 -6.68 10.63
C ASP A 151 -12.88 -6.23 9.54
N SER A 152 -12.44 -5.37 8.60
CA SER A 152 -13.33 -4.88 7.55
C SER A 152 -13.66 -6.00 6.56
N THR A 153 -14.91 -6.48 6.61
CA THR A 153 -15.47 -7.50 5.71
C THR A 153 -15.56 -7.07 4.24
N LEU A 154 -15.12 -5.86 3.88
CA LEU A 154 -15.16 -5.32 2.53
C LEU A 154 -13.94 -5.68 1.68
N TYR A 155 -12.84 -6.10 2.31
CA TYR A 155 -11.61 -6.53 1.64
C TYR A 155 -11.36 -8.01 1.98
N GLU A 156 -12.08 -8.90 1.29
CA GLU A 156 -12.06 -10.35 1.53
C GLU A 156 -10.79 -11.05 1.03
N GLN A 157 -9.84 -10.35 0.43
CA GLN A 157 -8.61 -10.96 -0.12
C GLN A 157 -7.36 -10.23 0.38
N CYS A 158 -6.42 -10.97 0.97
CA CYS A 158 -5.08 -10.53 1.40
C CYS A 158 -4.96 -9.45 2.49
N ASN A 159 -5.96 -9.27 3.37
CA ASN A 159 -5.87 -8.29 4.47
C ASN A 159 -4.75 -8.60 5.50
N TYR A 160 -4.06 -9.74 5.38
CA TYR A 160 -2.93 -10.10 6.22
C TYR A 160 -1.77 -9.09 6.15
N LYS A 161 -1.61 -8.32 5.06
CA LYS A 161 -0.55 -7.29 4.95
C LYS A 161 -0.66 -6.18 5.98
N LEU A 162 -1.85 -5.94 6.55
CA LEU A 162 -2.02 -4.98 7.65
C LEU A 162 -1.34 -5.39 8.95
N PHE A 163 -0.89 -6.64 9.11
CA PHE A 163 -0.06 -6.99 10.25
C PHE A 163 1.30 -6.28 10.21
N LEU A 164 1.86 -5.97 9.05
CA LEU A 164 3.16 -5.30 8.92
C LEU A 164 3.20 -3.92 9.62
N PRO A 165 2.31 -2.95 9.32
CA PRO A 165 2.34 -1.65 10.00
C PRO A 165 2.06 -1.75 11.51
N ILE A 166 1.33 -2.77 11.97
CA ILE A 166 1.15 -3.04 13.41
C ILE A 166 2.46 -3.55 14.03
N ILE A 167 3.15 -4.46 13.36
CA ILE A 167 4.43 -5.00 13.82
C ILE A 167 5.46 -3.87 13.89
N GLU A 168 5.60 -3.07 12.83
CA GLU A 168 6.51 -1.93 12.78
C GLU A 168 6.25 -0.94 13.91
N MET A 169 4.99 -0.58 14.15
CA MET A 169 4.62 0.30 15.26
C MET A 169 5.10 -0.26 16.61
N TYR A 170 4.95 -1.57 16.84
CA TYR A 170 5.45 -2.19 18.07
C TYR A 170 6.97 -2.32 18.13
N MET A 171 7.63 -2.40 16.98
CA MET A 171 9.09 -2.32 16.90
C MET A 171 9.58 -0.92 17.27
N GLU A 172 8.91 0.14 16.81
CA GLU A 172 9.21 1.54 17.17
C GLU A 172 9.04 1.79 18.67
N MET A 173 8.00 1.23 19.28
CA MET A 173 7.74 1.31 20.71
C MET A 173 8.68 0.43 21.57
N GLU A 174 9.54 -0.38 20.94
CA GLU A 174 10.32 -1.43 21.60
C GLU A 174 9.46 -2.45 22.39
N ASP A 175 8.16 -2.58 22.08
CA ASP A 175 7.29 -3.62 22.63
C ASP A 175 7.44 -4.92 21.83
N PHE A 176 8.61 -5.55 21.99
CA PHE A 176 8.97 -6.78 21.28
C PHE A 176 8.03 -7.94 21.60
N LYS A 177 7.34 -7.90 22.76
CA LYS A 177 6.33 -8.91 23.12
C LYS A 177 5.11 -8.80 22.20
N LYS A 178 4.59 -7.60 21.99
CA LYS A 178 3.49 -7.38 21.06
C LYS A 178 3.92 -7.52 19.60
N ALA A 179 5.09 -7.01 19.21
CA ALA A 179 5.65 -7.23 17.87
C ALA A 179 5.69 -8.73 17.53
N LYS A 180 6.30 -9.55 18.40
CA LYS A 180 6.34 -11.02 18.26
C LYS A 180 4.96 -11.66 18.14
N LYS A 181 3.98 -11.18 18.93
CA LYS A 181 2.60 -11.68 18.88
C LYS A 181 2.00 -11.45 17.50
N TYR A 182 2.15 -10.25 16.93
CA TYR A 182 1.59 -9.90 15.63
C TYR A 182 2.36 -10.54 14.47
N THR A 183 3.69 -10.68 14.55
CA THR A 183 4.48 -11.43 13.54
C THR A 183 4.04 -12.90 13.46
N LYS A 184 3.72 -13.53 14.60
CA LYS A 184 3.17 -14.90 14.59
C LYS A 184 1.80 -14.99 13.93
N LYS A 185 0.95 -13.97 14.11
CA LYS A 185 -0.36 -13.91 13.43
C LYS A 185 -0.16 -13.73 11.92
N TYR A 186 0.71 -12.81 11.52
CA TYR A 186 1.10 -12.60 10.13
C TYR A 186 1.56 -13.89 9.44
N LEU A 187 2.51 -14.61 10.04
CA LEU A 187 2.99 -15.90 9.54
C LEU A 187 1.89 -16.96 9.42
N LYS A 188 0.95 -16.98 10.36
CA LYS A 188 -0.17 -17.92 10.33
C LYS A 188 -1.06 -17.64 9.12
N GLU A 189 -1.40 -16.37 8.88
CA GLU A 189 -2.20 -15.97 7.71
C GLU A 189 -1.45 -16.23 6.41
N LEU A 190 -0.18 -15.85 6.29
CA LEU A 190 0.64 -16.13 5.10
C LEU A 190 0.64 -17.61 4.72
N LYS A 191 0.84 -18.51 5.70
CA LYS A 191 0.83 -19.97 5.47
C LYS A 191 -0.57 -20.49 5.12
N TYR A 192 -1.63 -19.83 5.59
CA TYR A 192 -2.99 -20.15 5.20
C TYR A 192 -3.24 -19.76 3.72
N PHE A 193 -2.90 -18.53 3.33
CA PHE A 193 -3.06 -18.05 1.95
C PHE A 193 -2.17 -18.80 0.93
N GLU A 194 -0.92 -19.15 1.29
CA GLU A 194 -0.05 -19.98 0.43
C GLU A 194 -0.68 -21.34 0.11
N LYS A 195 -1.44 -21.91 1.05
CA LYS A 195 -2.06 -23.22 0.92
C LYS A 195 -3.40 -23.19 0.19
N GLU A 196 -4.25 -22.23 0.53
CA GLU A 196 -5.64 -22.17 0.04
C GLU A 196 -5.75 -21.44 -1.31
N TYR A 197 -4.68 -20.85 -1.84
CA TYR A 197 -4.66 -20.15 -3.15
C TYR A 197 -5.82 -19.15 -3.32
N SER A 198 -6.17 -18.44 -2.25
CA SER A 198 -7.37 -17.60 -2.19
C SER A 198 -7.14 -16.14 -2.63
N CYS A 199 -6.05 -15.90 -3.35
CA CYS A 199 -5.66 -14.61 -3.87
C CYS A 199 -4.81 -14.82 -5.12
N ASP A 200 -4.93 -13.93 -6.10
CA ASP A 200 -4.21 -14.04 -7.37
C ASP A 200 -2.71 -13.69 -7.24
N ILE A 201 -2.11 -13.98 -6.07
CA ILE A 201 -0.70 -13.80 -5.77
C ILE A 201 0.03 -15.12 -6.06
N PRO A 202 1.13 -15.12 -6.85
CA PRO A 202 1.92 -16.30 -7.10
C PRO A 202 2.43 -16.96 -5.82
N LYS A 203 2.37 -18.29 -5.74
CA LYS A 203 2.88 -19.05 -4.58
C LYS A 203 4.33 -18.69 -4.20
N THR A 204 5.16 -18.40 -5.19
CA THR A 204 6.55 -18.00 -5.00
C THR A 204 6.69 -16.72 -4.19
N GLU A 205 5.73 -15.80 -4.31
CA GLU A 205 5.70 -14.55 -3.57
C GLU A 205 5.33 -14.78 -2.10
N PHE A 206 4.33 -15.63 -1.83
CA PHE A 206 4.05 -16.10 -0.47
C PHE A 206 5.26 -16.75 0.19
N GLN A 207 5.98 -17.60 -0.52
CA GLN A 207 7.18 -18.26 0.02
C GLN A 207 8.27 -17.27 0.39
N LYS A 208 8.42 -16.20 -0.40
CA LYS A 208 9.32 -15.09 -0.10
C LYS A 208 8.86 -14.35 1.16
N GLU A 209 7.60 -13.94 1.22
CA GLU A 209 7.04 -13.22 2.38
C GLU A 209 7.08 -14.04 3.68
N ILE A 210 6.84 -15.36 3.60
CA ILE A 210 6.96 -16.28 4.75
C ILE A 210 8.39 -16.29 5.27
N LYS A 211 9.38 -16.40 4.39
CA LYS A 211 10.79 -16.40 4.77
C LYS A 211 11.17 -15.08 5.46
N GLU A 212 10.78 -13.95 4.89
CA GLU A 212 11.03 -12.62 5.47
C GLU A 212 10.37 -12.46 6.85
N ALA A 213 9.13 -12.95 7.00
CA ALA A 213 8.43 -12.90 8.28
C ALA A 213 9.04 -13.84 9.34
N GLU A 214 9.64 -14.97 8.93
CA GLU A 214 10.40 -15.87 9.81
C GLU A 214 11.71 -15.22 10.28
N GLU A 215 12.43 -14.56 9.36
CA GLU A 215 13.64 -13.78 9.68
C GLU A 215 13.33 -12.63 10.65
N LEU A 216 12.26 -11.88 10.42
CA LEU A 216 11.78 -10.83 11.31
C LEU A 216 11.43 -11.38 12.70
N LEU A 217 10.75 -12.53 12.76
CA LEU A 217 10.41 -13.17 14.03
C LEU A 217 11.66 -13.57 14.82
N ASP A 218 12.70 -14.04 14.13
CA ASP A 218 13.98 -14.40 14.76
C ASP A 218 14.78 -13.18 15.20
N GLU A 219 14.71 -12.06 14.47
CA GLU A 219 15.26 -10.78 14.92
C GLU A 219 14.58 -10.33 16.22
N ILE A 220 13.25 -10.31 16.25
CA ILE A 220 12.47 -9.91 17.43
C ILE A 220 12.82 -10.77 18.65
N LYS A 221 13.02 -12.09 18.47
CA LYS A 221 13.42 -12.99 19.57
C LYS A 221 14.79 -12.67 20.16
N LYS A 222 15.70 -12.05 19.40
CA LYS A 222 17.02 -11.65 19.88
C LYS A 222 16.97 -10.35 20.68
N LYS A 223 15.90 -9.57 20.55
CA LYS A 223 15.64 -8.37 21.35
C LYS A 223 15.00 -8.78 22.68
N LYS A 224 15.44 -8.17 23.78
CA LYS A 224 14.96 -8.47 25.14
C LYS A 224 13.71 -7.66 25.46
#